data_AF-A0A9W8RTA7-F1
#
_entry.id   AF-A0A9W8RTA7-F1
#
_cell.length_a   1.000
_cell.length_b   1.000
_cell.length_c   1.000
_cell.angle_alpha   90.00
_cell.angle_beta   90.00
_cell.angle_gamma   90.00
#
_symmetry.space_group_name_H-M   'P 1'
#
loop_
_entity.id
_entity.type
_entity.pdbx_description
1 polymer ?
#
loop_
_entity_poly.entity_id
_entity_poly.type
_entity_poly.pdbx_seq_one_letter_code
_entity_poly.pdbx_strand_id
1 'polypeptide(L)'
;MRMHTTSSNRLDSLEARDLCITRPIFRDVAIIISGQSYNTYSLIYYLAKISVLVILIGENEGLSAPISFDKITGKAEPITLGGMTGVRTDFETAIDFVMFLEQREDTSFGPQPDAVAASTGERGEQLY
;
A
#
# COMPACT_ATOMS: atom_id res chain seq x y z
N MET A 1 -29.57 10.22 -36.92
CA MET A 1 -28.43 10.94 -36.33
C MET A 1 -27.78 10.01 -35.32
N ARG A 2 -26.64 9.41 -35.66
CA ARG A 2 -25.95 8.37 -34.88
C ARG A 2 -25.01 9.05 -33.89
N MET A 3 -25.23 8.86 -32.59
CA MET A 3 -24.25 9.22 -31.56
C MET A 3 -23.25 8.07 -31.42
N HIS A 4 -22.01 8.31 -31.83
CA HIS A 4 -20.89 7.44 -31.52
C HIS A 4 -20.49 7.68 -30.06
N THR A 5 -20.73 6.69 -29.20
CA THR A 5 -20.08 6.58 -27.89
C THR A 5 -18.72 5.92 -28.06
N THR A 6 -17.67 6.71 -27.91
CA THR A 6 -16.26 6.29 -27.81
C THR A 6 -15.68 7.20 -26.73
N SER A 7 -15.26 6.75 -25.55
CA SER A 7 -14.15 5.84 -25.31
C SER A 7 -14.18 5.32 -23.86
N SER A 8 -14.63 4.09 -23.67
CA SER A 8 -14.33 3.31 -22.45
C SER A 8 -13.34 2.24 -22.90
N ASN A 9 -12.03 2.49 -22.83
CA ASN A 9 -10.96 1.54 -23.18
C ASN A 9 -9.59 2.04 -22.65
N ARG A 10 -9.46 2.42 -21.38
CA ARG A 10 -8.14 2.84 -20.82
C ARG A 10 -7.70 2.13 -19.54
N LEU A 11 -8.40 1.08 -19.12
CA LEU A 11 -7.94 0.22 -18.02
C LEU A 11 -7.61 -1.21 -18.48
N ASP A 12 -8.15 -1.65 -19.62
CA ASP A 12 -7.92 -3.02 -20.12
C ASP A 12 -6.62 -3.19 -20.92
N SER A 13 -5.84 -2.12 -21.14
CA SER A 13 -4.63 -2.17 -21.99
C SER A 13 -3.30 -2.02 -21.27
N LEU A 14 -3.28 -2.08 -19.94
CA LEU A 14 -2.05 -2.50 -19.28
C LEU A 14 -2.04 -4.03 -19.34
N GLU A 15 -1.47 -4.57 -20.42
CA GLU A 15 -0.77 -5.85 -20.34
C GLU A 15 0.13 -5.73 -19.11
N ALA A 16 -0.31 -6.31 -18.00
CA ALA A 16 0.39 -6.31 -16.73
C ALA A 16 1.64 -7.15 -16.96
N ARG A 17 2.68 -6.53 -17.52
CA ARG A 17 4.03 -7.06 -17.46
C ARG A 17 4.26 -7.41 -16.00
N ASP A 18 4.75 -8.61 -15.74
CA ASP A 18 5.06 -9.19 -14.41
C ASP A 18 6.11 -8.39 -13.59
N LEU A 19 6.27 -7.10 -13.89
CA LEU A 19 7.21 -6.15 -13.30
C LEU A 19 6.61 -5.42 -12.08
N CYS A 20 5.32 -5.60 -11.76
CA CYS A 20 4.74 -5.03 -10.55
C CYS A 20 4.92 -5.99 -9.37
N ILE A 21 6.15 -6.06 -8.83
CA ILE A 21 6.41 -6.77 -7.59
C ILE A 21 5.88 -5.91 -6.43
N THR A 22 4.65 -6.18 -5.98
CA THR A 22 4.12 -5.59 -4.74
C THR A 22 4.90 -6.14 -3.55
N ARG A 23 5.60 -5.28 -2.81
CA ARG A 23 6.34 -5.67 -1.60
C ARG A 23 5.39 -6.32 -0.58
N PRO A 24 5.83 -7.36 0.16
CA PRO A 24 4.98 -8.07 1.14
C PRO A 24 4.25 -7.14 2.12
N ILE A 25 4.93 -6.11 2.60
CA ILE A 25 4.38 -5.06 3.47
C ILE A 25 3.07 -4.41 2.99
N PHE A 26 2.90 -4.22 1.68
CA PHE A 26 1.71 -3.61 1.10
C PHE A 26 0.56 -4.60 0.93
N ARG A 27 0.81 -5.89 1.16
CA ARG A 27 -0.21 -6.94 1.22
C ARG A 27 -0.73 -7.13 2.65
N ASP A 28 0.12 -6.85 3.64
CA ASP A 28 -0.19 -7.05 5.06
C ASP A 28 -0.92 -5.88 5.75
N VAL A 29 -0.95 -4.68 5.14
CA VAL A 29 -1.54 -3.48 5.75
C VAL A 29 -2.57 -2.85 4.85
N ALA A 30 -3.76 -2.58 5.39
CA ALA A 30 -4.79 -1.77 4.76
C ALA A 30 -4.98 -0.45 5.50
N ILE A 31 -5.03 0.65 4.74
CA ILE A 31 -5.55 1.95 5.22
C ILE A 31 -6.96 2.11 4.68
N ILE A 32 -7.94 2.23 5.57
CA ILE A 32 -9.36 2.40 5.24
C ILE A 32 -9.77 3.82 5.59
N ILE A 33 -10.26 4.53 4.57
CA ILE A 33 -10.83 5.86 4.71
C ILE A 33 -12.35 5.73 4.57
N SER A 34 -13.10 6.11 5.60
CA SER A 34 -14.56 6.16 5.50
C SER A 34 -14.98 7.26 4.53
N GLY A 35 -15.90 6.95 3.61
CA GLY A 35 -16.45 7.94 2.68
C GLY A 35 -17.12 9.13 3.38
N GLN A 36 -17.63 8.93 4.61
CA GLN A 36 -18.15 10.01 5.45
C GLN A 36 -17.05 10.97 5.92
N SER A 37 -15.86 10.45 6.22
CA SER A 37 -14.71 11.26 6.62
C SER A 37 -14.20 12.11 5.45
N TYR A 38 -14.30 11.61 4.21
CA TYR A 38 -13.83 12.34 3.02
C TYR A 38 -14.70 13.57 2.69
N ASN A 39 -16.02 13.46 2.82
CA ASN A 39 -16.97 14.51 2.41
C ASN A 39 -16.92 15.77 3.29
N THR A 40 -16.20 15.71 4.42
CA THR A 40 -16.11 16.83 5.38
C THR A 40 -14.94 17.77 5.06
N TYR A 41 -14.03 17.38 4.16
CA TYR A 41 -12.77 18.09 3.94
C TYR A 41 -12.57 18.47 2.46
N SER A 42 -12.96 19.69 2.12
CA SER A 42 -12.81 20.26 0.77
C SER A 42 -11.42 20.85 0.48
N LEU A 43 -10.51 20.87 1.46
CA LEU A 43 -9.14 21.37 1.31
C LEU A 43 -8.12 20.28 1.63
N ILE A 44 -7.09 20.19 0.78
CA ILE A 44 -6.01 19.20 0.87
C ILE A 44 -5.30 19.21 2.24
N TYR A 45 -5.23 20.38 2.89
CA TYR A 45 -4.63 20.56 4.21
C TYR A 45 -5.29 19.72 5.31
N TYR A 46 -6.60 19.45 5.18
CA TYR A 46 -7.30 18.65 6.17
C TYR A 46 -7.22 17.15 5.93
N LEU A 47 -6.72 16.71 4.76
CA LEU A 47 -6.56 15.28 4.47
C LEU A 47 -5.67 14.60 5.51
N ALA A 48 -4.60 15.26 5.94
CA ALA A 48 -3.70 14.78 6.99
C ALA A 48 -4.43 14.44 8.30
N LYS A 49 -5.50 15.18 8.62
CA LYS A 49 -6.27 15.04 9.87
C LYS A 49 -7.48 14.10 9.75
N ILE A 50 -7.70 13.51 8.57
CA ILE A 50 -8.80 12.58 8.38
C ILE A 50 -8.58 11.37 9.27
N SER A 51 -9.63 11.00 10.02
CA SER A 51 -9.60 9.74 10.76
C SER A 51 -9.67 8.55 9.80
N VAL A 52 -8.71 7.66 9.92
CA VAL A 52 -8.55 6.44 9.13
C VAL A 52 -8.41 5.23 10.03
N LEU A 53 -8.67 4.05 9.48
CA LEU A 53 -8.37 2.78 10.13
C LEU A 53 -7.15 2.16 9.45
N VAL A 54 -6.21 1.68 10.26
CA VAL A 54 -5.09 0.86 9.79
C VAL A 54 -5.32 -0.56 10.30
N ILE A 55 -5.50 -1.51 9.40
CA ILE A 55 -5.81 -2.91 9.71
C ILE A 55 -4.69 -3.81 9.20
N LEU A 56 -4.33 -4.83 9.99
CA LEU A 56 -3.43 -5.89 9.56
C LEU A 56 -4.25 -7.00 8.89
N ILE A 57 -3.94 -7.31 7.62
CA ILE A 57 -4.75 -8.20 6.78
C ILE A 57 -4.17 -9.64 6.69
N GLY A 58 -2.87 -9.82 6.92
CA GLY A 58 -2.15 -11.10 6.75
C GLY A 58 -1.94 -11.47 5.27
N GLU A 59 -0.93 -12.26 4.85
CA GLU A 59 -0.06 -13.24 5.49
C GLU A 59 1.35 -12.65 5.75
N ASN A 60 1.88 -12.71 6.99
CA ASN A 60 3.20 -12.15 7.39
C ASN A 60 4.43 -12.76 6.65
N GLU A 61 4.22 -13.48 5.55
CA GLU A 61 5.24 -14.09 4.73
C GLU A 61 6.08 -13.03 4.01
N GLY A 62 7.40 -13.13 4.13
CA GLY A 62 8.33 -12.23 3.44
C GLY A 62 8.53 -10.87 4.11
N LEU A 63 8.01 -10.66 5.33
CA LEU A 63 8.35 -9.49 6.16
C LEU A 63 9.64 -9.71 6.95
N SER A 64 10.40 -8.64 7.16
CA SER A 64 11.61 -8.64 7.99
C SER A 64 11.32 -8.95 9.46
N ALA A 65 10.14 -8.57 9.94
CA ALA A 65 9.62 -8.83 11.28
C ALA A 65 8.09 -8.67 11.31
N PRO A 66 7.39 -9.24 12.31
CA PRO A 66 5.97 -9.01 12.51
C PRO A 66 5.63 -7.51 12.56
N ILE A 67 4.45 -7.14 12.06
CA ILE A 67 3.96 -5.76 12.15
C ILE A 67 3.33 -5.54 13.52
N SER A 68 3.77 -4.48 14.20
CA SER A 68 3.21 -4.03 15.48
C SER A 68 2.91 -2.53 15.42
N PHE A 69 1.90 -2.10 16.17
CA PHE A 69 1.49 -0.70 16.29
C PHE A 69 2.24 0.07 17.40
N ASP A 70 3.26 -0.51 18.02
CA ASP A 70 4.02 0.10 19.12
C ASP A 70 4.61 1.48 18.77
N LYS A 71 4.91 1.72 17.49
CA LYS A 71 5.43 3.00 16.99
C LYS A 71 4.41 4.14 17.00
N ILE A 72 3.12 3.83 17.07
CA ILE A 72 2.03 4.81 16.98
C ILE A 72 1.05 4.75 18.16
N THR A 73 1.35 4.00 19.23
CA THR A 73 0.45 3.80 20.38
C THR A 73 0.01 5.10 21.07
N GLY A 74 0.82 6.15 21.02
CA GLY A 74 0.47 7.47 21.57
C GLY A 74 -0.42 8.34 20.67
N LYS A 75 -0.65 7.91 19.42
CA LYS A 75 -1.40 8.63 18.39
C LYS A 75 -2.52 7.80 17.77
N ALA A 76 -2.76 6.60 18.31
CA ALA A 76 -3.63 5.62 17.69
C ALA A 76 -4.48 4.90 18.75
N GLU A 77 -5.76 4.75 18.46
CA GLU A 77 -6.73 4.04 19.29
C GLU A 77 -6.85 2.59 18.80
N PRO A 78 -6.61 1.58 19.64
CA PRO A 78 -6.79 0.17 19.23
C PRO A 78 -8.23 -0.13 18.82
N ILE A 79 -8.39 -0.92 17.76
CA ILE A 79 -9.69 -1.41 17.30
C ILE A 79 -9.64 -2.89 16.92
N THR A 80 -10.81 -3.51 16.87
CA THR A 80 -10.99 -4.85 16.31
C THR A 80 -12.11 -4.80 15.28
N LEU A 81 -11.82 -5.24 14.05
CA LEU A 81 -12.78 -5.24 12.95
C LEU A 81 -12.83 -6.63 12.33
N GLY A 82 -13.96 -7.33 12.45
CA GLY A 82 -14.12 -8.66 11.84
C GLY A 82 -13.08 -9.69 12.29
N GLY A 83 -12.57 -9.60 13.52
CA GLY A 83 -11.51 -10.46 14.04
C GLY A 83 -10.08 -10.02 13.67
N MET A 84 -9.93 -8.97 12.87
CA MET A 84 -8.63 -8.38 12.53
C MET A 84 -8.22 -7.33 13.56
N THR A 85 -6.94 -7.30 13.88
CA THR A 85 -6.34 -6.27 14.73
C THR A 85 -6.05 -5.03 13.91
N GLY A 86 -6.39 -3.87 14.46
CA GLY A 86 -6.08 -2.60 13.83
C GLY A 86 -6.04 -1.45 14.82
N VAL A 87 -5.85 -0.26 14.27
CA VAL A 87 -5.93 1.00 15.01
C VAL A 87 -6.71 2.05 14.23
N ARG A 88 -7.31 2.99 14.94
CA ARG A 88 -7.83 4.24 14.39
C ARG A 88 -6.82 5.35 14.68
N THR A 89 -6.48 6.13 13.65
CA THR A 89 -5.54 7.25 13.79
C THR A 89 -5.85 8.31 12.72
N ASP A 90 -5.06 9.39 12.66
CA ASP A 90 -5.12 10.34 11.56
C ASP A 90 -4.33 9.86 10.34
N PHE A 91 -4.66 10.38 9.16
CA PHE A 91 -4.06 9.93 7.91
C PHE A 91 -2.56 10.19 7.87
N GLU A 92 -2.09 11.31 8.41
CA GLU A 92 -0.66 11.62 8.52
C GLU A 92 0.09 10.54 9.30
N THR A 93 -0.39 10.18 10.49
CA THR A 93 0.19 9.13 11.33
C THR A 93 0.14 7.76 10.64
N ALA A 94 -0.92 7.46 9.90
CA ALA A 94 -1.02 6.22 9.13
C ALA A 94 0.03 6.14 8.01
N ILE A 95 0.26 7.24 7.30
CA ILE A 95 1.30 7.32 6.26
C ILE A 95 2.69 7.23 6.87
N ASP A 96 2.97 7.97 7.95
CA ASP A 96 4.23 7.90 8.69
C ASP A 96 4.53 6.47 9.15
N PHE A 97 3.51 5.75 9.61
CA PHE A 97 3.63 4.35 10.00
C PHE A 97 4.00 3.45 8.82
N VAL A 98 3.33 3.59 7.66
CA VAL A 98 3.66 2.81 6.45
C VAL A 98 5.08 3.11 5.96
N MET A 99 5.49 4.38 5.94
CA MET A 99 6.85 4.78 5.57
C MET A 99 7.90 4.21 6.53
N PHE A 100 7.62 4.20 7.84
CA PHE A 100 8.48 3.57 8.83
C PHE A 100 8.63 2.07 8.56
N LEU A 101 7.54 1.38 8.26
CA LEU A 101 7.57 -0.03 7.94
C LEU A 101 8.36 -0.27 6.64
N GLU A 102 8.17 0.55 5.60
CA GLU A 102 8.93 0.46 4.34
C GLU A 102 10.44 0.60 4.58
N GLN A 103 10.85 1.60 5.37
CA GLN A 103 12.26 1.82 5.72
C GLN A 103 12.87 0.63 6.49
N ARG A 104 12.08 -0.02 7.35
CA ARG A 104 12.50 -1.23 8.06
C ARG A 104 12.77 -2.38 7.09
N GLU A 105 11.90 -2.57 6.09
CA GLU A 105 12.10 -3.58 5.06
C GLU A 105 13.32 -3.24 4.18
N ASP A 106 13.49 -1.98 3.78
CA ASP A 106 14.68 -1.53 3.02
C ASP A 106 15.98 -1.78 3.79
N THR A 107 15.98 -1.60 5.12
CA THR A 107 17.15 -1.88 5.96
C THR A 107 17.49 -3.37 6.00
N SER A 108 16.49 -4.24 5.84
CA SER A 108 16.64 -5.69 5.97
C SER A 108 16.94 -6.39 4.64
N PHE A 109 16.28 -5.95 3.57
CA PHE A 109 16.32 -6.59 2.25
C PHE A 109 16.96 -5.72 1.16
N GLY A 110 17.32 -4.49 1.49
CA GLY A 110 17.72 -3.47 0.51
C GLY A 110 16.52 -2.90 -0.26
N PRO A 111 16.74 -1.88 -1.10
CA PRO A 111 15.70 -1.29 -1.94
C PRO A 111 15.11 -2.33 -2.90
N GLN A 112 13.78 -2.45 -2.91
CA GLN A 112 13.01 -3.27 -3.84
C GLN A 112 12.17 -2.42 -4.80
N PRO A 113 12.03 -2.83 -6.08
CA PRO A 113 12.59 -4.04 -6.68
C PRO A 113 14.12 -3.93 -6.86
N ASP A 114 14.83 -5.04 -6.69
CA ASP A 114 16.26 -5.10 -7.01
C ASP A 114 16.47 -4.80 -8.51
N ALA A 115 17.15 -3.70 -8.81
CA ALA A 115 17.44 -3.26 -10.17
C ALA A 115 18.28 -4.29 -10.97
N VAL A 116 19.08 -5.11 -10.28
CA VAL A 116 19.88 -6.17 -10.91
C VAL A 116 19.00 -7.37 -11.28
N ALA A 117 18.07 -7.75 -10.41
CA ALA A 117 17.09 -8.79 -10.73
C ALA A 117 16.17 -8.36 -11.90
N ALA A 118 15.78 -7.09 -11.95
CA ALA A 118 14.95 -6.53 -13.03
C ALA A 118 15.64 -6.50 -14.40
N SER A 119 16.98 -6.46 -14.44
CA SER A 119 17.77 -6.43 -15.70
C SER A 119 18.25 -7.82 -16.17
N THR A 120 18.08 -8.86 -15.35
CA THR A 120 18.53 -10.22 -15.69
C THR A 120 17.49 -11.00 -16.53
N GLY A 121 16.25 -10.49 -16.65
CA GLY A 121 15.19 -11.08 -17.47
C GLY A 121 15.37 -10.92 -19.00
N GLU A 122 16.37 -10.16 -19.47
CA GLU A 122 16.61 -9.92 -20.91
C GLU A 122 17.81 -10.69 -21.50
N ARG A 123 18.42 -11.64 -20.75
CA ARG A 123 19.64 -12.32 -21.22
C ARG A 123 19.61 -13.85 -21.15
N GLY A 124 18.61 -14.45 -21.78
CA GLY A 124 18.65 -15.83 -22.28
C GLY A 124 17.52 -15.99 -23.30
N GLU A 125 17.68 -16.52 -24.50
CA GLU A 125 18.73 -17.29 -25.14
C GLU A 125 18.74 -16.88 -26.63
N GLN A 126 19.89 -16.46 -27.15
CA GLN A 126 20.19 -16.60 -28.57
C GLN A 126 21.49 -17.39 -28.63
N LEU A 127 21.36 -18.72 -28.62
CA LEU A 127 22.43 -19.64 -28.94
C LEU A 127 22.07 -20.37 -30.23
N TYR A 128 22.85 -20.04 -31.25
CA TYR A 128 23.04 -20.65 -32.58
C TYR A 128 21.90 -20.58 -33.60
#